data_AF-F2D8Q4-F1
#
_entry.id   AF-F2D8Q4-F1
#
_cell.length_a   1.000
_cell.length_b   1.000
_cell.length_c   1.000
_cell.angle_alpha   90.00
_cell.angle_beta   90.00
_cell.angle_gamma   90.00
#
_symmetry.space_group_name_H-M   'P 1'
#
loop_
_entity.id
_entity.type
_entity.pdbx_description
1 polymer ?
#
loop_
_entity_poly.entity_id
_entity_poly.type
_entity_poly.pdbx_seq_one_letter_code
_entity_poly.pdbx_strand_id
1 'polypeptide(L)'
;MGTLYPITRLQEDAYNAVRQALVSKINAQEVNGSAFAGGVFDLCYDAQSVATLTFPKITLVFDGGNAPATLELTTVHYFFKDNVTGLQCFTMLPMPVGTPFGSVLGSMVQAGTNMIYDVGGETLTLEEGAAAPPSSQVVSLMAIASLLLAWVLLF
;
A
#
# COMPACT_ATOMS: atom_id res chain seq x y z
N MET A 1 -9.87 -5.55 11.00
CA MET A 1 -9.14 -4.57 10.17
C MET A 1 -8.57 -3.52 11.12
N GLY A 2 -7.38 -2.99 10.87
CA GLY A 2 -6.69 -2.07 11.78
C GLY A 2 -6.17 -0.83 11.04
N THR A 3 -6.31 0.33 11.67
CA THR A 3 -5.81 1.62 11.14
C THR A 3 -4.54 2.10 11.83
N LEU A 4 -4.14 1.43 12.92
CA LEU A 4 -2.93 1.77 13.71
C LEU A 4 -1.63 1.50 12.95
N TYR A 5 -1.65 0.59 11.99
CA TYR A 5 -0.49 0.26 11.17
C TYR A 5 -0.86 0.20 9.69
N PRO A 6 0.00 0.71 8.80
CA PRO A 6 -0.26 0.69 7.37
C PRO A 6 -0.04 -0.71 6.76
N ILE A 7 0.77 -1.54 7.41
CA ILE A 7 1.16 -2.89 6.99
C ILE A 7 0.06 -3.90 7.32
N THR A 8 -0.21 -4.81 6.40
CA THR A 8 -1.10 -5.96 6.63
C THR A 8 -0.33 -7.11 7.28
N ARG A 9 -0.93 -7.76 8.28
CA ARG A 9 -0.42 -9.01 8.84
C ARG A 9 -1.31 -10.17 8.40
N LEU A 10 -0.71 -11.19 7.78
CA LEU A 10 -1.43 -12.38 7.32
C LEU A 10 -1.10 -13.56 8.22
N GLN A 11 -2.07 -14.45 8.43
CA GLN A 11 -1.79 -15.79 8.93
C GLN A 11 -0.67 -16.42 8.07
N GLU A 12 0.20 -17.21 8.71
CA GLU A 12 1.45 -17.67 8.11
C GLU A 12 1.28 -18.38 6.75
N ASP A 13 0.32 -19.30 6.64
CA ASP A 13 0.07 -20.01 5.37
C ASP A 13 -0.47 -19.06 4.29
N ALA A 14 -1.35 -18.12 4.67
CA ALA A 14 -1.84 -17.09 3.76
C ALA A 14 -0.71 -16.17 3.28
N TYR A 15 0.20 -15.78 4.17
CA TYR A 15 1.38 -15.00 3.82
C TYR A 15 2.24 -15.74 2.78
N ASN A 16 2.59 -16.99 3.07
CA ASN A 16 3.44 -17.82 2.22
C ASN A 16 2.82 -18.02 0.82
N ALA A 17 1.51 -18.29 0.78
CA ALA A 17 0.78 -18.47 -0.48
C ALA A 17 0.79 -17.19 -1.32
N VAL A 18 0.48 -16.03 -0.72
CA VAL A 18 0.48 -14.74 -1.43
C VAL A 18 1.89 -14.37 -1.91
N ARG A 19 2.91 -14.50 -1.05
CA ARG A 19 4.31 -14.23 -1.41
C ARG A 19 4.75 -15.08 -2.59
N GLN A 20 4.50 -16.39 -2.54
CA GLN A 20 4.85 -17.31 -3.61
C GLN A 20 4.15 -16.95 -4.92
N ALA A 21 2.86 -16.62 -4.88
CA ALA A 21 2.10 -16.19 -6.04
C ALA A 21 2.68 -14.91 -6.66
N LEU A 22 3.01 -13.92 -5.83
CA LEU A 22 3.64 -12.67 -6.29
C LEU A 22 4.99 -12.91 -6.96
N VAL A 23 5.88 -13.65 -6.30
CA VAL A 23 7.22 -13.97 -6.85
C VAL A 23 7.10 -14.74 -8.17
N SER A 24 6.13 -15.63 -8.30
CA SER A 24 5.91 -16.38 -9.56
C SER A 24 5.42 -15.52 -10.72
N LYS A 25 4.83 -14.34 -10.44
CA LYS A 25 4.22 -13.45 -11.43
C LYS A 25 5.07 -12.22 -11.73
N ILE A 26 5.84 -11.75 -10.76
CA ILE A 26 6.74 -10.61 -10.91
C ILE A 26 8.09 -11.18 -11.37
N ASN A 27 8.34 -11.14 -12.67
CA ASN A 27 9.58 -11.64 -13.26
C ASN A 27 10.74 -10.64 -13.07
N ALA A 28 11.17 -10.47 -11.82
CA ALA A 28 12.27 -9.60 -11.42
C ALA A 28 13.08 -10.25 -10.30
N GLN A 29 14.34 -9.81 -10.19
CA GLN A 29 15.22 -10.28 -9.13
C GLN A 29 14.84 -9.62 -7.79
N GLU A 30 14.55 -10.44 -6.78
CA GLU A 30 14.40 -9.97 -5.40
C GLU A 30 15.74 -9.38 -4.90
N VAL A 31 15.66 -8.27 -4.18
CA VAL A 31 16.80 -7.59 -3.55
C VAL A 31 16.65 -7.56 -2.03
N ASN A 32 17.76 -7.31 -1.33
CA ASN A 32 17.74 -7.20 0.12
C ASN A 32 17.01 -5.92 0.57
N GLY A 33 16.02 -6.08 1.44
CA GLY A 33 15.23 -4.99 2.03
C GLY A 33 15.88 -4.26 3.21
N SER A 34 17.12 -4.60 3.60
CA SER A 34 17.76 -4.11 4.83
C SER A 34 17.87 -2.59 4.93
N ALA A 35 17.93 -1.89 3.80
CA ALA A 35 17.97 -0.43 3.76
C ALA A 35 16.62 0.23 4.11
N PHE A 36 15.51 -0.50 4.02
CA PHE A 36 14.16 0.01 4.23
C PHE A 36 13.53 -0.56 5.50
N ALA A 37 12.98 0.33 6.33
CA ALA A 37 12.26 -0.01 7.56
C ALA A 37 13.01 -1.00 8.49
N GLY A 38 14.35 -0.92 8.54
CA GLY A 38 15.16 -1.83 9.35
C GLY A 38 15.17 -3.28 8.87
N GLY A 39 14.83 -3.54 7.60
CA GLY A 39 14.85 -4.88 7.01
C GLY A 39 13.68 -5.76 7.39
N VAL A 40 12.58 -5.19 7.90
CA VAL A 40 11.39 -5.97 8.30
C VAL A 40 10.64 -6.59 7.12
N PHE A 41 10.82 -6.05 5.91
CA PHE A 41 10.20 -6.57 4.69
C PHE A 41 11.16 -7.51 3.95
N ASP A 42 10.65 -8.68 3.59
CA ASP A 42 11.37 -9.85 3.08
C ASP A 42 11.08 -10.14 1.60
N LEU A 43 10.29 -9.26 0.94
CA LEU A 43 10.09 -9.24 -0.50
C LEU A 43 10.22 -7.79 -1.01
N CYS A 44 11.34 -7.50 -1.63
CA CYS A 44 11.67 -6.17 -2.16
C CYS A 44 12.28 -6.28 -3.57
N TYR A 45 12.10 -5.23 -4.34
CA TYR A 45 12.72 -5.05 -5.65
C TYR A 45 13.40 -3.68 -5.75
N ASP A 46 14.40 -3.57 -6.61
CA ASP A 46 14.89 -2.25 -7.04
C ASP A 46 13.80 -1.57 -7.87
N ALA A 47 13.36 -0.38 -7.46
CA ALA A 47 12.19 0.28 -8.04
C ALA A 47 12.40 0.70 -9.50
N GLN A 48 13.65 0.89 -9.95
CA GLN A 48 13.95 1.18 -11.35
C GLN A 48 13.86 -0.09 -12.20
N SER A 49 14.37 -1.21 -11.68
CA SER A 49 14.34 -2.51 -12.36
C SER A 49 12.92 -3.01 -12.64
N VAL A 50 11.94 -2.63 -11.81
CA VAL A 50 10.54 -3.05 -11.94
C VAL A 50 9.60 -1.96 -12.46
N ALA A 51 10.12 -0.78 -12.83
CA ALA A 51 9.31 0.38 -13.20
C ALA A 51 8.40 0.14 -14.42
N THR A 52 8.80 -0.75 -15.33
CA THR A 52 8.05 -1.10 -16.54
C THR A 52 7.21 -2.37 -16.38
N LEU A 53 7.33 -3.06 -15.24
CA LEU A 53 6.61 -4.31 -15.01
C LEU A 53 5.18 -4.04 -14.56
N THR A 54 4.27 -4.89 -15.01
CA THR A 54 2.90 -4.93 -14.51
C THR A 54 2.83 -5.86 -13.32
N PHE A 55 2.47 -5.32 -12.17
CA PHE A 55 2.25 -6.10 -10.96
C PHE A 55 0.84 -6.72 -10.99
N PRO A 56 0.66 -7.93 -10.42
CA PRO A 56 -0.62 -8.62 -10.43
C PRO A 56 -1.67 -7.87 -9.60
N LYS A 57 -2.94 -7.91 -10.01
CA LYS A 57 -4.03 -7.48 -9.12
C LYS A 57 -4.25 -8.53 -8.04
N ILE A 58 -4.59 -8.08 -6.83
CA ILE A 58 -5.02 -8.96 -5.73
C ILE A 58 -6.46 -8.61 -5.43
N THR A 59 -7.33 -9.61 -5.32
CA THR A 59 -8.72 -9.40 -4.87
C THR A 59 -8.88 -10.10 -3.53
N LEU A 60 -9.21 -9.34 -2.49
CA LEU A 60 -9.65 -9.92 -1.23
C LEU A 60 -11.14 -10.27 -1.36
N VAL A 61 -11.47 -11.53 -1.14
CA VAL A 61 -12.85 -12.03 -1.21
C VAL A 61 -13.32 -12.30 0.21
N PHE A 62 -14.37 -11.62 0.62
CA PHE A 62 -15.00 -11.75 1.92
C PHE A 62 -16.31 -12.54 1.77
N ASP A 63 -16.62 -13.31 2.80
CA ASP A 63 -17.95 -13.87 2.94
C ASP A 63 -18.97 -12.72 3.03
N GLY A 64 -20.07 -12.83 2.32
CA GLY A 64 -21.06 -11.78 2.17
C GLY A 64 -22.45 -12.40 2.08
N GLY A 65 -23.49 -11.58 2.33
CA GLY A 65 -24.86 -12.09 2.40
C GLY A 65 -25.32 -12.81 1.13
N ASN A 66 -25.75 -12.05 0.11
CA ASN A 66 -26.27 -12.64 -1.14
C ASN A 66 -25.18 -12.89 -2.20
N ALA A 67 -24.01 -12.26 -2.06
CA ALA A 67 -22.86 -12.41 -2.92
C ALA A 67 -21.58 -12.09 -2.14
N PRO A 68 -20.41 -12.64 -2.53
CA PRO A 68 -19.14 -12.31 -1.91
C PRO A 68 -18.84 -10.81 -2.04
N ALA A 69 -18.45 -10.17 -0.95
CA ALA A 69 -17.92 -8.81 -1.01
C ALA A 69 -16.46 -8.87 -1.46
N THR A 70 -16.04 -8.00 -2.37
CA THR A 70 -14.68 -8.01 -2.92
C THR A 70 -14.00 -6.67 -2.73
N LEU A 71 -12.72 -6.71 -2.38
CA LEU A 71 -11.85 -5.55 -2.37
C LEU A 71 -10.70 -5.75 -3.36
N GLU A 72 -10.71 -4.96 -4.43
CA GLU A 72 -9.69 -4.94 -5.46
C GLU A 72 -8.47 -4.14 -5.00
N LEU A 73 -7.29 -4.76 -5.01
CA LEU A 73 -6.03 -4.16 -4.63
C LEU A 73 -5.13 -4.01 -5.87
N THR A 74 -4.76 -2.76 -6.14
CA THR A 74 -3.64 -2.43 -7.04
C THR A 74 -2.32 -2.31 -6.27
N THR A 75 -1.20 -2.20 -6.98
CA THR A 75 0.17 -2.17 -6.41
C THR A 75 0.34 -1.21 -5.25
N VAL A 76 -0.32 -0.04 -5.28
CA VAL A 76 -0.21 0.97 -4.21
C VAL A 76 -0.78 0.51 -2.85
N HIS A 77 -1.62 -0.52 -2.85
CA HIS A 77 -2.23 -1.06 -1.65
C HIS A 77 -1.35 -2.08 -0.93
N TYR A 78 -0.39 -2.69 -1.64
CA TYR A 78 0.39 -3.83 -1.14
C TYR A 78 1.89 -3.75 -1.43
N PHE A 79 2.35 -2.74 -2.16
CA PHE A 79 3.76 -2.36 -2.26
C PHE A 79 3.96 -0.91 -1.85
N PHE A 80 5.03 -0.64 -1.12
CA PHE A 80 5.50 0.70 -0.85
C PHE A 80 6.78 0.96 -1.64
N LYS A 81 6.79 2.04 -2.42
CA LYS A 81 7.97 2.53 -3.12
C LYS A 81 8.61 3.63 -2.28
N ASP A 82 9.81 3.35 -1.77
CA ASP A 82 10.62 4.33 -1.06
C ASP A 82 11.59 5.02 -2.02
N ASN A 83 11.41 6.33 -2.18
CA ASN A 83 12.25 7.13 -3.07
C ASN A 83 13.64 7.41 -2.49
N VAL A 84 13.85 7.21 -1.18
CA VAL A 84 15.14 7.44 -0.53
C VAL A 84 16.09 6.27 -0.79
N THR A 85 15.64 5.05 -0.53
CA THR A 85 16.43 3.82 -0.76
C THR A 85 16.35 3.32 -2.19
N GLY A 86 15.34 3.74 -2.96
CA GLY A 86 15.06 3.21 -4.29
C GLY A 86 14.41 1.82 -4.27
N LEU A 87 13.94 1.36 -3.12
CA LEU A 87 13.31 0.05 -2.96
C LEU A 87 11.79 0.12 -3.14
N GLN A 88 11.22 -0.93 -3.72
CA GLN A 88 9.78 -1.19 -3.72
C GLN A 88 9.51 -2.52 -3.01
N CYS A 89 8.94 -2.44 -1.80
CA CYS A 89 8.79 -3.59 -0.89
C CYS A 89 7.33 -3.97 -0.65
N PHE A 90 7.07 -5.27 -0.59
CA PHE A 90 5.75 -5.84 -0.29
C PHE A 90 5.39 -5.53 1.17
N THR A 91 4.20 -4.98 1.41
CA THR A 91 3.80 -4.44 2.72
C THR A 91 2.85 -5.36 3.47
N MET A 92 2.89 -6.66 3.18
CA MET A 92 2.28 -7.67 4.02
C MET A 92 3.36 -8.51 4.67
N LEU A 93 3.16 -8.86 5.94
CA LEU A 93 4.08 -9.68 6.73
C LEU A 93 3.33 -10.85 7.38
N PRO A 94 4.00 -11.95 7.72
CA PRO A 94 3.39 -12.99 8.52
C PRO A 94 3.04 -12.45 9.92
N MET A 95 2.01 -13.03 10.52
CA MET A 95 1.72 -12.85 11.94
C MET A 95 2.92 -13.29 12.79
N PRO A 96 3.27 -12.57 13.86
CA PRO A 96 4.29 -13.05 14.80
C PRO A 96 3.90 -14.40 15.38
N VAL A 97 4.88 -15.30 15.54
CA VAL A 97 4.69 -16.63 16.12
C VAL A 97 4.00 -16.51 17.48
N GLY A 98 3.00 -17.36 17.70
CA GLY A 98 2.24 -17.40 18.95
C GLY A 98 1.12 -16.35 19.07
N THR A 99 0.84 -15.59 18.02
CA THR A 99 -0.29 -14.64 18.04
C THR A 99 -1.62 -15.36 17.75
N PRO A 100 -2.67 -15.19 18.57
CA PRO A 100 -3.93 -15.94 18.45
C PRO A 100 -4.90 -15.40 17.38
N PHE A 101 -4.45 -14.48 16.52
CA PHE A 101 -5.29 -13.88 15.48
C PHE A 101 -4.99 -14.50 14.12
N GLY A 102 -6.00 -14.56 13.24
CA GLY A 102 -5.83 -14.99 11.85
C GLY A 102 -5.04 -13.97 11.04
N SER A 103 -5.73 -13.05 10.36
CA SER A 103 -5.11 -11.98 9.58
C SER A 103 -5.65 -10.61 10.00
N VAL A 104 -4.81 -9.59 9.99
CA VAL A 104 -5.15 -8.19 10.27
C VAL A 104 -4.80 -7.35 9.05
N LEU A 105 -5.83 -6.89 8.34
CA LEU A 105 -5.68 -5.95 7.23
C LEU A 105 -5.28 -4.57 7.76
N GLY A 106 -4.14 -4.05 7.28
CA GLY A 106 -3.62 -2.72 7.63
C GLY A 106 -4.28 -1.61 6.83
N SER A 107 -3.91 -0.35 7.08
CA SER A 107 -4.57 0.78 6.40
C SER A 107 -4.21 0.95 4.92
N MET A 108 -3.06 0.43 4.43
CA MET A 108 -2.73 0.54 2.99
C MET A 108 -3.73 -0.21 2.12
N VAL A 109 -4.14 -1.42 2.54
CA VAL A 109 -5.13 -2.21 1.78
C VAL A 109 -6.53 -1.62 1.86
N GLN A 110 -6.78 -0.68 2.78
CA GLN A 110 -8.05 0.01 2.96
C GLN A 110 -8.09 1.35 2.21
N ALA A 111 -6.94 1.84 1.72
CA ALA A 111 -6.86 3.15 1.09
C ALA A 111 -7.78 3.22 -0.15
N GLY A 112 -8.42 4.37 -0.34
CA GLY A 112 -9.35 4.56 -1.46
C GLY A 112 -10.65 3.75 -1.36
N THR A 113 -10.95 3.13 -0.21
CA THR A 113 -12.20 2.41 0.04
C THR A 113 -12.94 3.07 1.20
N ASN A 114 -14.23 3.37 0.99
CA ASN A 114 -15.12 3.75 2.06
C ASN A 114 -15.52 2.48 2.84
N MET A 115 -15.24 2.50 4.14
CA MET A 115 -15.53 1.40 5.04
C MET A 115 -16.64 1.82 6.00
N ILE A 116 -17.85 1.31 5.78
CA ILE A 116 -19.02 1.67 6.57
C ILE A 116 -19.30 0.55 7.56
N TYR A 117 -19.11 0.86 8.84
CA TYR A 117 -19.37 -0.06 9.94
C TYR A 117 -20.78 0.20 10.48
N ASP A 118 -21.75 -0.63 10.09
CA ASP A 118 -23.07 -0.63 10.69
C ASP A 118 -23.07 -1.57 11.90
N VAL A 119 -22.85 -0.99 13.08
CA VAL A 119 -22.81 -1.73 14.34
C VAL A 119 -24.18 -2.28 14.73
N GLY A 120 -25.28 -1.61 14.33
CA GLY A 120 -26.63 -2.08 14.64
C GLY A 120 -27.10 -3.22 13.73
N GLY A 121 -26.66 -3.19 12.47
CA GLY A 121 -26.91 -4.25 11.48
C GLY A 121 -25.86 -5.35 11.46
N GLU A 122 -24.77 -5.23 12.24
CA GLU A 122 -23.62 -6.14 12.25
C GLU A 122 -22.97 -6.33 10.86
N THR A 123 -22.96 -5.27 10.05
CA THR A 123 -22.43 -5.32 8.68
C THR A 123 -21.25 -4.37 8.46
N LEU A 124 -20.35 -4.80 7.57
CA LEU A 124 -19.30 -3.97 6.99
C LEU A 124 -19.59 -3.83 5.50
N THR A 125 -19.81 -2.60 5.05
CA THR A 125 -19.95 -2.29 3.62
C THR A 125 -18.64 -1.71 3.09
N LEU A 126 -18.21 -2.23 1.95
CA LEU A 126 -17.03 -1.77 1.21
C LEU A 126 -17.52 -1.07 -0.07
N GLU A 127 -17.21 0.21 -0.21
CA GLU A 127 -17.54 1.00 -1.38
C GLU A 127 -16.29 1.70 -1.91
N GLU A 128 -16.22 1.93 -3.22
CA GLU A 128 -15.12 2.70 -3.79
C GLU A 128 -15.14 4.12 -3.23
N GLY A 129 -14.03 4.52 -2.61
CA GLY A 129 -13.84 5.85 -2.06
C GLY A 129 -13.58 6.85 -3.17
N ALA A 130 -14.01 8.10 -2.98
CA ALA A 130 -13.65 9.16 -3.90
C ALA A 130 -12.11 9.32 -3.94
N ALA A 131 -11.52 9.32 -5.13
CA ALA A 131 -10.11 9.62 -5.28
C ALA A 131 -9.81 10.98 -4.63
N ALA A 132 -8.83 11.02 -3.72
CA ALA A 132 -8.31 12.29 -3.26
C ALA A 132 -7.84 13.07 -4.49
N PRO A 133 -8.18 14.36 -4.65
CA PRO A 133 -7.65 15.14 -5.74
C PRO A 133 -6.12 15.05 -5.67
N PRO A 134 -5.43 14.92 -6.82
CA PRO A 134 -3.97 14.91 -6.82
C PRO A 134 -3.49 16.13 -6.05
N SER A 135 -2.52 15.95 -5.15
CA SER A 135 -1.88 17.08 -4.49
C SER A 135 -1.26 17.94 -5.59
N SER A 136 -1.96 19.00 -6.00
CA SER A 136 -1.44 20.03 -6.88
C SER A 136 -0.31 20.72 -6.14
N GLN A 137 0.90 20.18 -6.24
CA GLN A 137 2.12 20.95 -6.10
C GLN A 137 2.25 21.87 -7.32
N VAL A 138 1.25 22.72 -7.54
CA VAL A 138 1.39 23.88 -8.40
C VAL A 138 2.24 24.82 -7.58
N VAL A 139 3.56 24.78 -7.78
CA VAL A 139 4.43 25.86 -7.35
C VAL A 139 3.85 27.12 -7.98
N SER A 140 3.22 27.94 -7.15
CA SER A 140 2.54 29.14 -7.63
C SER A 140 3.56 30.02 -8.33
N LEU A 141 3.34 30.34 -9.61
CA LEU A 141 4.17 31.31 -10.34
C LEU A 141 4.26 32.66 -9.58
N MET A 142 3.24 32.98 -8.77
CA MET A 142 3.28 34.17 -7.91
C MET A 142 4.37 34.09 -6.82
N ALA A 143 4.67 32.90 -6.31
CA ALA A 143 5.73 32.71 -5.31
C ALA A 143 7.13 32.91 -5.93
N ILE A 144 7.33 32.48 -7.18
CA ILE A 144 8.58 32.67 -7.90
C ILE A 144 8.77 34.16 -8.27
N ALA A 145 7.70 34.82 -8.74
CA ALA A 145 7.74 36.24 -9.08
C ALA A 145 8.03 37.13 -7.87
N SER A 146 7.48 36.81 -6.69
CA SER A 146 7.72 37.58 -5.46
C SER A 146 9.14 37.39 -4.91
N LEU A 147 9.72 36.19 -5.05
CA LEU A 147 11.14 35.95 -4.73
C LEU A 147 12.08 36.72 -5.67
N LEU A 148 11.77 36.75 -6.97
CA LEU A 148 12.57 37.50 -7.95
C LEU A 148 12.46 39.02 -7.76
N LEU A 149 11.27 39.56 -7.46
CA LEU A 149 11.10 40.97 -7.15
C LEU A 149 11.80 41.36 -5.84
N ALA A 150 11.73 40.52 -4.80
CA ALA A 150 12.44 40.78 -3.55
C ALA A 150 13.96 40.82 -3.77
N TRP A 151 14.49 39.97 -4.64
CA TRP A 151 15.91 39.96 -4.95
C TRP A 151 16.36 41.22 -5.72
N VAL A 152 15.55 41.71 -6.67
CA VAL A 152 15.79 42.97 -7.39
C VAL A 152 15.64 44.22 -6.51
N LEU A 153 14.88 44.14 -5.41
CA LEU A 153 14.72 45.26 -4.47
C LEU A 153 15.79 45.29 -3.38
N LEU A 154 16.49 44.16 -3.15
CA LEU A 154 17.51 44.01 -2.11
C LEU A 154 18.94 44.06 -2.66
N PHE A 155 19.12 44.10 -3.98
CA PHE A 155 20.40 44.24 -4.70
C PHE A 155 20.23 45.16 -5.90
#